data_AF-A0A1E4ZM74-F1
#
_entry.id   AF-A0A1E4ZM74-F1
#
_cell.length_a   1.000
_cell.length_b   1.000
_cell.length_c   1.000
_cell.angle_alpha   90.00
_cell.angle_beta   90.00
_cell.angle_gamma   90.00
#
_symmetry.space_group_name_H-M   'P 1'
#
loop_
_entity.id
_entity.type
_entity.pdbx_description
1 polymer ?
#
loop_
_entity_poly.entity_id
_entity_poly.type
_entity_poly.pdbx_seq_one_letter_code
_entity_poly.pdbx_strand_id
1 'polypeptide(L)' 'MLNTYYKDLNKENKQFAVHRIASRIDIAESVVKKVLESFNPLMEIQENRVVVNRNSYNRLVQKIYKENTSI' A
#
# COMPACT_ATOMS: atom_id res chain seq x y z
N MET A 1 1.32 -8.14 -18.38
CA MET A 1 1.07 -7.58 -17.03
C MET A 1 2.26 -6.71 -16.66
N LEU A 2 2.03 -5.43 -16.36
CA LEU A 2 3.09 -4.48 -16.03
C LEU A 2 2.90 -4.02 -14.60
N ASN A 3 3.79 -4.46 -13.71
CA ASN A 3 3.87 -3.90 -12.36
C ASN A 3 4.18 -2.41 -12.47
N THR A 4 3.50 -1.57 -11.70
CA THR A 4 3.77 -0.12 -11.67
C THR A 4 3.99 0.37 -10.25
N TYR A 5 4.68 1.48 -10.11
CA TYR A 5 4.88 2.09 -8.79
C TYR A 5 3.59 2.73 -8.28
N TYR A 6 3.37 2.68 -6.97
CA TYR A 6 2.19 3.28 -6.34
C TYR A 6 1.93 4.73 -6.79
N LYS A 7 2.97 5.56 -6.90
CA LYS A 7 2.85 6.96 -7.34
C LYS A 7 2.29 7.10 -8.75
N ASP A 8 2.50 6.10 -9.60
CA ASP A 8 2.12 6.08 -11.02
C ASP A 8 0.74 5.43 -11.24
N LEU A 9 0.13 4.89 -10.19
CA LEU A 9 -1.27 4.45 -10.23
C LEU A 9 -2.24 5.63 -10.41
N ASN A 10 -3.35 5.37 -11.09
CA ASN A 10 -4.47 6.30 -11.14
C ASN A 10 -5.12 6.46 -9.75
N LYS A 11 -5.97 7.48 -9.60
CA LYS A 11 -6.59 7.83 -8.30
C LYS A 11 -7.42 6.69 -7.71
N GLU A 12 -8.16 5.98 -8.54
CA GLU A 12 -9.01 4.85 -8.14
C GLU A 12 -8.17 3.69 -7.61
N ASN A 13 -7.14 3.27 -8.34
CA ASN A 13 -6.23 2.21 -7.94
C ASN A 13 -5.42 2.57 -6.69
N LYS A 14 -5.07 3.85 -6.50
CA LYS A 14 -4.46 4.31 -5.24
C LYS A 14 -5.40 4.14 -4.06
N GLN A 15 -6.64 4.62 -4.19
CA GLN A 15 -7.67 4.46 -3.14
C GLN A 15 -7.94 2.99 -2.85
N PHE A 16 -8.05 2.17 -3.90
CA PHE A 16 -8.24 0.73 -3.78
C PHE A 16 -7.08 0.05 -3.03
N ALA A 17 -5.83 0.39 -3.38
CA ALA A 17 -4.65 -0.14 -2.70
C ALA A 17 -4.59 0.24 -1.22
N VAL A 18 -4.84 1.53 -0.91
CA VAL A 18 -4.92 2.04 0.46
C VAL A 18 -5.96 1.27 1.25
N HIS A 19 -7.20 1.22 0.76
CA HIS A 19 -8.32 0.55 1.42
C HIS A 19 -8.01 -0.92 1.69
N ARG A 20 -7.57 -1.67 0.67
CA ARG A 20 -7.29 -3.11 0.80
C ARG A 20 -6.18 -3.41 1.80
N ILE A 21 -5.10 -2.62 1.80
CA ILE A 21 -3.99 -2.81 2.72
C ILE A 21 -4.42 -2.43 4.15
N ALA A 22 -5.09 -1.28 4.31
CA ALA A 22 -5.63 -0.81 5.59
C ALA A 22 -6.56 -1.84 6.25
N SER A 23 -7.56 -2.34 5.51
CA SER A 23 -8.48 -3.36 6.02
C SER A 23 -7.79 -4.69 6.35
N ARG A 24 -6.70 -5.03 5.65
CA ARG A 24 -5.99 -6.30 5.88
C ARG A 24 -5.16 -6.30 7.17
N ILE A 25 -4.64 -5.14 7.58
CA ILE A 25 -3.74 -5.02 8.74
C ILE A 25 -4.35 -4.23 9.90
N ASP A 26 -5.63 -3.85 9.76
CA ASP A 26 -6.42 -3.12 10.75
C ASP A 26 -5.77 -1.79 11.20
N ILE A 27 -5.41 -0.95 10.21
CA ILE A 27 -4.80 0.37 10.42
C ILE A 27 -5.54 1.42 9.62
N ALA A 28 -5.61 2.64 10.16
CA ALA A 28 -6.23 3.78 9.49
C ALA A 28 -5.67 4.03 8.07
N GLU A 29 -6.57 4.25 7.11
CA GLU A 29 -6.21 4.51 5.72
C GLU A 29 -5.26 5.71 5.54
N SER A 30 -5.36 6.73 6.40
CA SER A 30 -4.48 7.90 6.38
C SER A 30 -3.02 7.54 6.61
N VAL A 31 -2.74 6.65 7.57
CA VAL A 31 -1.39 6.16 7.88
C VAL A 31 -0.86 5.31 6.73
N VAL A 32 -1.68 4.38 6.23
CA VAL A 32 -1.31 3.52 5.09
C VAL A 32 -1.01 4.36 3.84
N LYS A 33 -1.86 5.34 3.53
CA LYS A 33 -1.67 6.27 2.41
C LYS A 33 -0.35 7.02 2.52
N LYS A 34 -0.04 7.60 3.68
CA LYS A 34 1.21 8.33 3.93
C LYS A 34 2.43 7.43 3.69
N VAL A 35 2.38 6.19 4.18
CA VAL A 35 3.49 5.24 3.98
C VAL A 35 3.59 4.80 2.53
N LEU A 36 2.48 4.53 1.83
CA LEU A 36 2.48 4.18 0.41
C LEU A 36 3.05 5.31 -0.47
N GLU A 37 2.71 6.56 -0.17
CA GLU A 37 3.25 7.75 -0.87
C GLU A 37 4.77 7.89 -0.68
N SER A 38 5.28 7.60 0.53
CA SER A 38 6.72 7.70 0.83
C SER A 38 7.54 6.47 0.42
N PHE A 39 6.99 5.25 0.57
CA PHE A 39 7.67 3.99 0.26
C PHE A 39 7.61 3.67 -1.23
N ASN A 40 6.54 4.12 -1.91
CA ASN A 40 6.30 3.95 -3.33
C ASN A 40 6.57 2.51 -3.84
N PRO A 41 5.87 1.49 -3.29
CA PRO A 41 6.13 0.11 -3.69
C PRO A 41 5.67 -0.15 -5.12
N LEU A 42 6.37 -1.07 -5.78
CA LEU A 42 5.93 -1.67 -7.02
C LEU A 42 4.74 -2.61 -6.72
N MET A 43 3.63 -2.43 -7.43
CA MET A 43 2.42 -3.22 -7.25
C MET A 43 1.64 -3.41 -8.55
N GLU A 44 0.70 -4.34 -8.52
CA GLU A 44 -0.24 -4.59 -9.60
C GLU A 44 -1.66 -4.66 -9.03
N ILE A 45 -2.63 -4.15 -9.78
CA ILE A 45 -4.06 -4.30 -9.47
C ILE A 45 -4.62 -5.36 -10.42
N GLN A 46 -5.03 -6.50 -9.89
CA GLN A 46 -5.62 -7.61 -10.66
C GLN A 46 -6.99 -7.95 -10.09
N GLU A 47 -8.06 -7.80 -10.90
CA GLU A 47 -9.40 -8.32 -10.56
C GLU A 47 -9.81 -8.10 -9.09
N ASN A 48 -9.69 -6.85 -8.60
CA ASN A 48 -9.94 -6.47 -7.20
C ASN A 48 -8.95 -7.04 -6.17
N ARG A 49 -7.69 -7.20 -6.54
CA ARG A 49 -6.59 -7.56 -5.65
C ARG A 49 -5.42 -6.62 -5.85
N VAL A 50 -4.71 -6.37 -4.77
CA VAL A 50 -3.45 -5.62 -4.78
C VAL A 50 -2.35 -6.65 -4.63
N VAL A 51 -1.55 -6.82 -5.68
CA VAL A 51 -0.43 -7.75 -5.73
C VAL A 51 0.84 -6.95 -5.46
N VAL A 52 1.57 -7.36 -4.42
CA VAL A 52 2.86 -6.77 -4.04
C VAL A 52 3.83 -7.92 -3.82
N ASN A 53 5.08 -7.76 -4.24
CA ASN A 53 6.12 -8.74 -3.91
C ASN A 53 6.18 -8.94 -2.38
N ARG A 54 6.27 -10.20 -1.93
CA ARG A 54 6.23 -10.56 -0.51
C ARG A 54 7.24 -9.79 0.35
N ASN A 55 8.48 -9.61 -0.13
CA ASN A 55 9.51 -8.88 0.62
C ASN A 55 9.17 -7.39 0.72
N SER A 56 8.69 -6.80 -0.37
CA SER A 56 8.21 -5.42 -0.39
C SER A 56 6.99 -5.22 0.52
N TYR A 57 6.06 -6.18 0.54
CA TYR A 57 4.90 -6.15 1.41
C TYR A 57 5.29 -6.21 2.89
N ASN A 58 6.19 -7.11 3.28
CA ASN A 58 6.66 -7.21 4.66
C ASN A 58 7.33 -5.91 5.13
N ARG A 59 8.19 -5.31 4.29
CA ARG A 59 8.83 -4.01 4.57
C ARG A 59 7.81 -2.87 4.67
N LEU A 60 6.83 -2.86 3.77
CA LEU A 60 5.73 -1.90 3.79
C LEU A 60 4.97 -1.98 5.12
N VAL A 61 4.54 -3.17 5.53
CA VAL A 61 3.80 -3.40 6.77
C VAL A 61 4.61 -2.97 8.00
N GLN A 62 5.90 -3.32 8.06
CA GLN A 62 6.78 -2.86 9.14
C GLN A 62 6.84 -1.33 9.22
N LYS A 63 6.92 -0.66 8.07
CA LYS A 63 6.96 0.81 8.00
C LYS A 63 5.61 1.43 8.41
N ILE A 64 4.48 0.80 8.06
CA ILE A 64 3.15 1.22 8.49
C ILE A 64 3.01 1.12 10.01
N TYR A 65 3.37 -0.02 10.62
CA TYR A 65 3.30 -0.15 12.08
C TYR A 65 4.16 0.88 12.80
N LYS A 66 5.39 1.13 12.31
CA LYS A 66 6.26 2.16 12.87
C LYS A 66 5.64 3.56 12.80
N GLU A 67 5.04 3.92 11.66
CA GLU A 67 4.35 5.20 11.50
C GLU A 67 3.14 5.30 12.43
N ASN A 68 2.35 4.24 12.56
CA ASN A 68 1.16 4.21 13.40
C ASN A 68 1.48 4.37 14.90
N THR A 69 2.58 3.78 15.37
CA THR A 69 3.04 3.94 16.76
C THR A 69 3.74 5.28 17.03
N SER A 70 4.05 6.06 15.99
CA SER A 70 4.68 7.38 16.12
C SER A 70 3.65 8.51 16.27
N ILE A 71 2.35 8.18 16.27
CA ILE A 71 1.20 9.08 16.45
C ILE A 71 0.64 8.84 17.84
#